data_AF-A0A7V6WGJ2-F1
#
_entry.id   AF-A0A7V6WGJ2-F1
#
_cell.length_a   1.000
_cell.length_b   1.000
_cell.length_c   1.000
_cell.angle_alpha   90.00
_cell.angle_beta   90.00
_cell.angle_gamma   90.00
#
_symmetry.space_group_name_H-M   'P 1'
#
loop_
_entity.id
_entity.type
_entity.pdbx_description
1 polymer ?
#
loop_
_entity_poly.entity_id
_entity_poly.type
_entity_poly.pdbx_seq_one_letter_code
_entity_poly.pdbx_strand_id
1 'polypeptide(L)'
;MRSHRRLREAVLLVPTIMMLLAASLLFYLTSPFDYGILMIYAALLLAVLFIAVHLVIRWKMPRADEFLFPGIGILTVLGLIFIYQSDPAL
;
A
#
# COMPACT_ATOMS: atom_id res chain seq x y z
N MET A 1 -26.13 7.63 9.94
CA MET A 1 -24.77 8.21 10.05
C MET A 1 -23.61 7.19 10.01
N ARG A 2 -23.79 5.89 10.28
CA ARG A 2 -22.69 4.88 10.24
C ARG A 2 -22.12 4.55 8.85
N SER A 3 -22.83 4.83 7.75
CA SER A 3 -22.38 4.51 6.38
C SER A 3 -21.32 5.47 5.84
N HIS A 4 -21.39 6.76 6.17
CA HIS A 4 -20.49 7.79 5.65
C HIS A 4 -19.06 7.65 6.20
N ARG A 5 -18.92 7.18 7.45
CA ARG A 5 -17.62 6.90 8.07
C ARG A 5 -16.89 5.73 7.40
N ARG A 6 -17.63 4.67 7.04
CA ARG A 6 -17.08 3.50 6.33
C ARG A 6 -16.65 3.83 4.90
N LEU A 7 -17.29 4.82 4.28
CA LEU A 7 -16.93 5.30 2.94
C LEU A 7 -15.64 6.15 2.97
N ARG A 8 -15.49 7.07 3.94
CA ARG A 8 -14.27 7.89 4.11
C ARG A 8 -13.02 7.04 4.36
N GLU A 9 -13.10 6.18 5.37
CA GLU A 9 -12.86 4.75 5.21
C GLU A 9 -11.94 4.22 4.10
N ALA A 10 -12.62 3.52 3.20
CA ALA A 10 -12.07 2.91 2.02
C ALA A 10 -11.47 3.94 1.05
N VAL A 11 -12.01 5.17 1.01
CA VAL A 11 -11.49 6.24 0.15
C VAL A 11 -10.04 6.60 0.51
N LEU A 12 -9.63 6.45 1.77
CA LEU A 12 -8.24 6.72 2.19
C LEU A 12 -7.28 5.57 1.87
N LEU A 13 -7.76 4.34 1.67
CA LEU A 13 -6.93 3.22 1.22
C LEU A 13 -6.65 3.27 -0.29
N VAL A 14 -7.57 3.84 -1.07
CA VAL A 14 -7.41 4.03 -2.51
C VAL A 14 -6.10 4.74 -2.88
N PRO A 15 -5.75 5.93 -2.31
CA PRO A 15 -4.51 6.61 -2.67
C PRO A 15 -3.27 5.80 -2.29
N THR A 16 -3.28 5.08 -1.17
CA THR A 16 -2.15 4.22 -0.77
C THR A 16 -1.90 3.12 -1.80
N ILE A 17 -2.97 2.43 -2.21
CA ILE A 17 -2.88 1.34 -3.20
C ILE A 17 -2.50 1.90 -4.57
N MET A 18 -3.09 3.03 -4.97
CA MET A 18 -2.76 3.68 -6.25
C MET A 18 -1.29 4.10 -6.31
N MET A 19 -0.77 4.67 -5.23
CA MET A 19 0.62 5.10 -5.15
C MET A 19 1.59 3.91 -5.21
N LEU A 20 1.28 2.82 -4.49
CA LEU A 20 2.05 1.59 -4.55
C LEU A 20 2.08 1.03 -5.97
N LEU A 21 0.91 0.88 -6.61
CA LEU A 21 0.82 0.33 -7.96
C LEU A 21 1.51 1.22 -9.00
N ALA A 22 1.35 2.54 -8.92
CA ALA A 22 1.99 3.47 -9.84
C ALA A 22 3.52 3.42 -9.72
N ALA A 23 4.04 3.37 -8.49
CA ALA A 23 5.47 3.31 -8.27
C ALA A 23 6.07 1.97 -8.71
N SER A 24 5.40 0.86 -8.43
CA SER A 24 5.84 -0.46 -8.88
C SER A 24 5.79 -0.59 -10.40
N LEU A 25 4.79 0.01 -11.05
CA LEU A 25 4.73 0.07 -12.51
C LEU A 25 5.88 0.91 -13.09
N LEU A 26 6.15 2.08 -12.51
CA LEU A 26 7.30 2.90 -12.94
C LEU A 26 8.62 2.14 -12.78
N PHE A 27 8.82 1.47 -11.65
CA PHE A 27 10.01 0.66 -11.40
C PHE A 27 10.14 -0.49 -12.39
N TYR A 28 9.05 -1.19 -12.72
CA TYR A 28 9.03 -2.24 -13.73
C TYR A 28 9.46 -1.73 -15.12
N LEU A 29 9.04 -0.51 -15.48
CA LEU A 29 9.37 0.08 -16.78
C LEU A 29 10.82 0.59 -16.87
N THR A 30 11.48 0.87 -15.73
CA THR A 30 12.83 1.44 -15.70
C THR A 30 13.92 0.47 -15.26
N SER A 31 13.55 -0.69 -14.73
CA SER A 31 14.49 -1.68 -14.17
C SER A 31 14.71 -2.87 -15.10
N PRO A 32 15.82 -3.62 -14.96
CA PRO A 32 15.97 -4.89 -15.63
C PRO A 32 14.80 -5.83 -15.31
N PHE A 33 14.41 -6.65 -16.29
CA PHE A 33 13.19 -7.46 -16.25
C PHE A 33 13.00 -8.26 -14.96
N ASP A 34 14.07 -8.90 -14.46
CA ASP A 34 14.02 -9.74 -13.26
C ASP A 34 13.69 -8.93 -11.99
N TYR A 35 14.24 -7.73 -11.84
CA TYR A 35 13.94 -6.85 -10.69
C TYR A 35 12.55 -6.23 -10.82
N GLY A 36 12.16 -5.87 -12.04
CA GLY A 36 10.84 -5.32 -12.31
C GLY A 36 9.72 -6.28 -11.94
N ILE A 37 9.83 -7.55 -12.35
CA ILE A 37 8.76 -8.54 -12.11
C ILE A 37 8.66 -8.90 -10.62
N LEU A 38 9.79 -8.98 -9.92
CA LEU A 38 9.83 -9.23 -8.48
C LEU A 38 9.18 -8.08 -7.70
N MET A 39 9.41 -6.83 -8.12
CA MET A 39 8.76 -5.66 -7.56
C MET A 39 7.23 -5.69 -7.74
N ILE A 40 6.72 -6.14 -8.90
CA ILE A 40 5.27 -6.28 -9.10
C ILE A 40 4.67 -7.30 -8.13
N TYR A 41 5.31 -8.47 -7.96
CA TYR A 41 4.83 -9.47 -7.01
C TYR A 41 4.86 -8.97 -5.56
N ALA A 42 5.94 -8.27 -5.17
CA ALA A 42 6.05 -7.67 -3.85
C ALA A 42 4.96 -6.62 -3.60
N ALA A 43 4.68 -5.77 -4.60
CA ALA A 43 3.64 -4.76 -4.53
C ALA A 43 2.24 -5.35 -4.39
N LEU A 44 1.94 -6.40 -5.16
CA LEU A 44 0.67 -7.13 -5.07
C LEU A 44 0.50 -7.79 -3.70
N LEU A 45 1.55 -8.47 -3.20
CA LEU A 45 1.53 -9.08 -1.88
C LEU A 45 1.28 -8.03 -0.79
N LEU A 46 1.97 -6.90 -0.86
CA LEU A 46 1.83 -5.81 0.10
C LEU A 46 0.42 -5.20 0.05
N ALA A 47 -0.14 -4.97 -1.14
CA ALA A 47 -1.50 -4.48 -1.30
C ALA A 47 -2.53 -5.43 -0.67
N VAL A 48 -2.40 -6.74 -0.93
CA VAL A 48 -3.26 -7.76 -0.33
C VAL A 48 -3.11 -7.78 1.19
N LEU A 49 -1.88 -7.68 1.70
CA LEU A 49 -1.60 -7.66 3.14
C LEU A 49 -2.24 -6.43 3.80
N PHE A 50 -2.14 -5.25 3.19
CA PHE A 50 -2.78 -4.03 3.69
C PHE A 50 -4.30 -4.18 3.79
N ILE A 51 -4.92 -4.79 2.77
CA ILE A 51 -6.36 -5.06 2.79
C ILE A 51 -6.70 -6.07 3.90
N ALA A 52 -5.95 -7.16 4.01
CA ALA A 52 -6.18 -8.18 5.04
C ALA A 52 -6.06 -7.61 6.46
N VAL A 53 -5.01 -6.83 6.73
CA VAL A 53 -4.81 -6.17 8.02
C VAL A 53 -5.91 -5.15 8.28
N HIS A 54 -6.32 -4.37 7.28
CA HIS A 54 -7.46 -3.46 7.42
C HIS A 54 -8.73 -4.20 7.86
N LEU A 55 -9.06 -5.33 7.21
CA LEU A 55 -10.21 -6.16 7.57
C LEU A 55 -10.12 -6.68 9.01
N VAL A 56 -8.95 -7.15 9.43
CA VAL A 56 -8.71 -7.64 10.80
C VAL A 56 -8.86 -6.52 11.82
N ILE A 57 -8.24 -5.36 11.60
CA ILE A 57 -8.36 -4.19 12.47
C ILE A 57 -9.82 -3.78 12.58
N ARG A 58 -10.55 -3.78 11.47
CA ARG A 58 -11.98 -3.44 11.47
C ARG A 58 -12.83 -4.41 12.25
N TRP A 59 -12.52 -5.71 12.17
CA TRP A 59 -13.27 -6.71 12.90
C TRP A 59 -12.97 -6.68 14.41
N LYS A 60 -11.71 -6.52 14.79
CA LYS A 60 -11.28 -6.51 16.20
C LYS A 60 -11.50 -5.17 16.89
N MET A 61 -11.35 -4.05 16.18
CA MET A 61 -11.39 -2.70 16.73
C MET A 61 -12.24 -1.75 15.85
N PRO A 62 -13.59 -1.85 15.92
CA PRO A 62 -14.49 -1.07 15.07
C PRO A 62 -14.46 0.45 15.32
N ARG A 63 -13.79 0.89 16.38
CA ARG A 63 -13.62 2.30 16.79
C ARG A 63 -12.17 2.78 16.69
N ALA A 64 -11.28 2.00 16.07
CA ALA A 64 -9.91 2.43 15.79
C ALA A 64 -9.91 3.68 14.90
N ASP A 65 -8.83 4.45 14.97
CA ASP A 65 -8.63 5.66 14.16
C ASP A 65 -8.66 5.31 12.66
N GLU A 66 -9.42 6.09 11.90
CA GLU A 66 -9.65 5.92 10.48
C GLU A 66 -8.45 6.34 9.61
N PHE A 67 -7.54 7.16 10.12
CA PHE A 67 -6.43 7.75 9.36
C PHE A 67 -5.08 7.09 9.60
N LEU A 68 -4.89 6.49 10.78
CA LEU A 68 -3.59 6.00 11.21
C LEU A 68 -3.07 4.86 10.32
N PHE A 69 -3.94 3.90 9.99
CA PHE A 69 -3.56 2.75 9.16
C PHE A 69 -3.27 3.14 7.69
N PRO A 70 -4.12 3.91 7.00
CA PRO A 70 -3.78 4.46 5.68
C PRO A 70 -2.49 5.29 5.69
N GLY A 71 -2.27 6.11 6.74
CA GLY A 71 -1.08 6.92 6.90
C GLY A 71 0.20 6.09 7.01
N ILE A 72 0.19 5.04 7.84
CA ILE A 72 1.29 4.08 7.92
C ILE A 72 1.52 3.42 6.57
N GLY A 73 0.46 3.10 5.83
CA GLY A 73 0.58 2.55 4.49
C GLY A 73 1.28 3.48 3.51
N ILE A 74 0.90 4.75 3.47
CA ILE A 74 1.56 5.74 2.60
C ILE A 74 3.04 5.87 2.95
N LEU A 75 3.39 5.95 4.24
CA LEU A 75 4.78 6.02 4.69
C LEU A 75 5.57 4.76 4.31
N THR A 76 4.94 3.58 4.43
CA THR A 76 5.56 2.30 4.04
C THR A 76 5.86 2.28 2.54
N VAL A 77 4.89 2.66 1.72
CA VAL A 77 5.05 2.73 0.26
C VAL A 77 6.16 3.73 -0.11
N LEU A 78 6.14 4.93 0.47
CA LEU A 78 7.19 5.93 0.27
C LEU A 78 8.58 5.39 0.65
N GLY A 79 8.70 4.76 1.81
CA GLY A 79 9.96 4.17 2.27
C GLY A 79 10.48 3.11 1.30
N LEU A 80 9.61 2.20 0.84
CA LEU A 80 9.99 1.18 -0.14
C LEU A 80 10.46 1.79 -1.46
N ILE A 81 9.76 2.82 -1.96
CA ILE A 81 10.18 3.53 -3.18
C ILE A 81 11.58 4.09 -3.02
N PHE A 82 11.86 4.80 -1.92
CA PHE A 82 13.18 5.38 -1.70
C PHE A 82 14.27 4.33 -1.52
N ILE A 83 13.98 3.21 -0.85
CA ILE A 83 14.94 2.12 -0.66
C ILE A 83 15.30 1.49 -2.02
N TYR A 84 14.31 1.02 -2.78
CA TYR A 84 14.57 0.34 -4.05
C TYR A 84 15.05 1.28 -5.17
N GLN A 85 14.77 2.58 -5.05
CA GLN A 85 15.39 3.59 -5.92
C GLN A 85 16.87 3.79 -5.58
N SER A 86 17.25 3.69 -4.31
CA SER A 86 18.63 3.89 -3.87
C SER A 86 19.49 2.65 -4.13
N ASP A 87 18.94 1.47 -3.86
CA ASP A 87 19.57 0.18 -4.16
C ASP A 87 18.49 -0.82 -4.64
N PRO A 88 18.40 -1.05 -5.96
CA PRO A 88 17.42 -1.99 -6.50
C PRO A 88 17.77 -3.46 -6.25
N ALA A 89 18.96 -3.78 -5.73
CA ALA A 89 19.42 -5.15 -5.48
C ALA A 89 19.27 -5.60 -4.01
N LEU A 90 18.66 -4.77 -3.17
CA LEU A 90 18.47 -4.99 -1.73
C LEU A 90 17.44 -6.10 -1.41
#